data_AF-A0A941ZVI0-F1
#
_entry.id   AF-A0A941ZVI0-F1
#
_cell.length_a   1.000
_cell.length_b   1.000
_cell.length_c   1.000
_cell.angle_alpha   90.00
_cell.angle_beta   90.00
_cell.angle_gamma   90.00
#
_symmetry.space_group_name_H-M   'P 1'
#
loop_
_entity.id
_entity.type
_entity.pdbx_description
1 polymer ?
#
loop_
_entity_poly.entity_id
_entity_poly.type
_entity_poly.pdbx_seq_one_letter_code
_entity_poly.pdbx_strand_id
1 'polypeptide(L)'
;MHRHDRAAAFAGHDGQPYSVAIWVDDQPDERGLFGAALLFVRWSGGGDRPIGHVETDYLAWGRTREEAEARVKALSLYDVKAALDEAIASQPGEW
;
A
#
# COMPACT_ATOMS: atom_id res chain seq x y z
N MET A 1 -20.51 -11.46 -10.13
CA MET A 1 -19.20 -11.19 -9.49
C MET A 1 -18.42 -10.26 -10.39
N HIS A 2 -18.52 -8.95 -10.18
CA HIS A 2 -17.65 -7.99 -10.87
C HIS A 2 -16.30 -8.02 -10.15
N ARG A 3 -15.34 -8.72 -10.76
CA ARG A 3 -13.94 -8.62 -10.37
C ARG A 3 -13.54 -7.17 -10.63
N HIS A 4 -13.21 -6.43 -9.58
CA HIS A 4 -12.65 -5.09 -9.73
C HIS A 4 -11.22 -5.26 -10.27
N ASP A 5 -11.08 -5.34 -11.59
CA ASP A 5 -9.78 -5.42 -12.29
C ASP A 5 -8.96 -4.11 -12.21
N ARG A 6 -9.40 -3.15 -11.39
CA ARG A 6 -8.62 -1.98 -11.00
C ARG A 6 -8.46 -1.98 -9.49
N ALA A 7 -7.21 -1.93 -9.03
CA ALA A 7 -6.85 -1.61 -7.66
C ALA A 7 -7.64 -0.39 -7.17
N ALA A 8 -8.01 -0.38 -5.89
CA ALA A 8 -8.69 0.76 -5.31
C ALA A 8 -7.86 2.03 -5.54
N ALA A 9 -8.51 3.06 -6.06
CA ALA A 9 -7.89 4.34 -6.36
C ALA A 9 -8.10 5.32 -5.21
N PHE A 10 -7.02 5.94 -4.75
CA PHE A 10 -7.01 6.95 -3.68
C PHE A 10 -6.46 8.27 -4.24
N ALA A 11 -6.98 9.38 -3.76
CA ALA A 11 -6.36 10.69 -3.98
C ALA A 11 -5.45 10.99 -2.79
N GLY A 12 -4.15 11.15 -3.03
CA GLY A 12 -3.21 11.60 -1.99
C GLY A 12 -3.50 13.03 -1.57
N HIS A 13 -3.09 13.42 -0.36
CA HIS A 13 -3.20 14.82 0.08
C HIS A 13 -2.33 15.80 -0.73
N ASP A 14 -1.42 15.28 -1.57
CA ASP A 14 -0.62 16.00 -2.57
C ASP A 14 -1.38 16.24 -3.89
N GLY A 15 -2.64 15.79 -3.98
CA GLY A 15 -3.53 15.96 -5.12
C GLY A 15 -3.34 14.93 -6.24
N GLN A 16 -2.56 13.86 -6.02
CA GLN A 16 -2.20 12.90 -7.06
C GLN A 16 -3.03 11.61 -6.96
N PRO A 17 -3.29 10.93 -8.09
CA PRO A 17 -3.99 9.64 -8.08
C PRO A 17 -3.05 8.49 -7.74
N TYR A 18 -3.49 7.61 -6.83
CA TYR A 18 -2.76 6.43 -6.40
C TYR A 18 -3.58 5.17 -6.55
N SER A 19 -2.95 4.05 -6.90
CA SER A 19 -3.50 2.70 -6.73
C SER A 19 -2.75 1.97 -5.64
N VAL A 20 -3.42 1.09 -4.88
CA VAL A 20 -2.80 0.34 -3.79
C VAL A 20 -2.62 -1.15 -4.13
N ALA A 21 -1.50 -1.72 -3.69
CA ALA A 21 -1.26 -3.16 -3.60
C ALA A 21 -0.79 -3.53 -2.20
N ILE A 22 -1.04 -4.77 -1.78
CA ILE A 22 -0.46 -5.33 -0.55
C ILE A 22 0.86 -6.00 -0.93
N TRP A 23 1.91 -5.66 -0.19
CA TRP A 23 3.20 -6.34 -0.28
C TRP A 23 3.45 -7.10 1.02
N VAL A 24 3.96 -8.32 0.90
CA VAL A 24 4.32 -9.19 2.03
C VAL A 24 5.69 -9.75 1.76
N ASP A 25 6.59 -9.68 2.75
CA ASP A 25 7.94 -10.22 2.63
C ASP A 25 7.95 -11.64 2.08
N ASP A 26 8.97 -11.95 1.29
CA ASP A 26 9.14 -13.29 0.76
C ASP A 26 9.59 -14.30 1.81
N GLN A 27 10.30 -13.85 2.83
CA GLN A 27 10.86 -14.66 3.91
C GLN A 27 10.53 -14.03 5.27
N PRO A 28 10.42 -14.83 6.34
CA PRO A 28 10.19 -14.28 7.67
C PRO A 28 11.45 -13.60 8.23
N ASP A 29 11.25 -12.66 9.14
CA ASP A 29 12.29 -11.99 9.92
C ASP A 29 12.98 -12.95 10.93
N GLU A 30 13.92 -12.42 11.72
CA GLU A 30 14.64 -13.16 12.77
C GLU A 30 13.72 -13.74 13.86
N ARG A 31 12.49 -13.23 13.98
CA ARG A 31 11.47 -13.69 14.94
C ARG A 31 10.56 -14.75 14.32
N GLY A 32 10.76 -15.09 13.04
CA GLY A 32 9.92 -16.02 12.29
C GLY A 32 8.61 -15.41 11.81
N LEU A 33 8.54 -14.07 11.62
CA LEU A 33 7.34 -13.36 11.21
C LEU A 33 7.51 -12.72 9.82
N PHE A 34 6.46 -12.79 9.00
CA PHE A 34 6.34 -12.08 7.74
C PHE A 34 5.74 -10.70 7.97
N GLY A 35 6.43 -9.65 7.51
CA GLY A 35 5.91 -8.29 7.49
C GLY A 35 5.02 -8.04 6.27
N ALA A 36 3.96 -7.27 6.45
CA ALA A 36 3.08 -6.84 5.37
C ALA A 36 2.89 -5.32 5.39
N ALA A 37 3.01 -4.70 4.22
CA ALA A 37 2.93 -3.26 3.99
C ALA A 37 2.00 -2.94 2.80
N LEU A 38 1.71 -1.66 2.60
CA LEU A 38 0.98 -1.17 1.43
C LEU A 38 1.92 -0.43 0.49
N LEU A 39 1.87 -0.82 -0.79
CA LEU A 39 2.54 -0.15 -1.88
C LEU A 39 1.53 0.70 -2.65
N PHE A 40 1.75 2.02 -2.68
CA PHE A 40 0.91 2.95 -3.42
C PHE A 40 1.63 3.44 -4.68
N VAL A 41 1.12 3.05 -5.84
CA VAL A 41 1.65 3.51 -7.13
C VAL A 41 0.98 4.83 -7.51
N ARG A 42 1.79 5.88 -7.70
CA ARG A 42 1.36 7.19 -8.17
C ARG A 42 1.20 7.19 -9.69
N TRP A 43 0.11 7.74 -10.18
CA TRP A 43 -0.17 7.86 -11.60
C TRP A 43 -0.07 9.31 -12.09
N SER A 44 0.24 9.49 -13.37
CA SER A 44 0.11 10.78 -14.04
C SER A 44 -1.31 11.33 -13.87
N GLY A 45 -1.49 12.65 -13.99
CA GLY A 45 -2.84 13.26 -13.96
C GLY A 45 -3.82 12.69 -15.01
N GLY A 46 -3.30 12.12 -16.10
CA GLY A 46 -4.09 11.41 -17.11
C GLY A 46 -4.40 9.95 -16.78
N GLY A 47 -3.80 9.39 -15.72
CA GLY A 47 -3.96 7.99 -15.31
C GLY A 47 -3.36 6.97 -16.28
N ASP A 48 -2.54 7.41 -17.23
CA ASP A 48 -2.02 6.61 -18.35
C ASP A 48 -0.67 5.93 -18.06
N ARG A 49 0.09 6.45 -17.07
CA ARG A 49 1.40 5.89 -16.72
C ARG A 49 1.72 6.07 -15.23
N PRO A 50 2.46 5.12 -14.62
CA PRO A 50 3.01 5.31 -13.29
C PRO A 50 4.11 6.37 -13.33
N ILE A 51 4.13 7.25 -12.34
CA ILE A 51 5.13 8.34 -12.21
C ILE A 51 5.89 8.30 -10.89
N GLY A 52 5.65 7.29 -10.06
CA GLY A 52 6.31 7.12 -8.76
C GLY A 52 5.55 6.12 -7.89
N HIS A 53 6.03 5.91 -6.68
CA HIS A 53 5.32 5.15 -5.67
C HIS A 53 5.71 5.65 -4.28
N VAL A 54 4.88 5.38 -3.29
CA VAL A 54 5.24 5.47 -1.88
C VAL A 54 4.86 4.16 -1.21
N GLU A 55 5.62 3.79 -0.19
CA GLU A 55 5.39 2.56 0.57
C GLU A 55 5.22 2.91 2.06
N THR A 56 4.37 2.16 2.76
CA THR A 56 4.24 2.26 4.21
C THR A 56 5.32 1.44 4.91
N ASP A 57 5.61 1.75 6.17
CA ASP A 57 6.23 0.74 7.04
C ASP A 57 5.31 -0.52 7.16
N TYR A 58 5.83 -1.59 7.77
CA TYR A 58 5.03 -2.79 8.03
C TYR A 58 3.82 -2.48 8.93
N LEU A 59 2.62 -2.65 8.36
CA LEU A 59 1.35 -2.42 9.04
C LEU A 59 0.88 -3.65 9.82
N ALA A 60 1.31 -4.84 9.40
CA ALA A 60 0.97 -6.09 10.07
C ALA A 60 2.10 -7.10 9.99
N TRP A 61 2.08 -8.03 10.94
CA TRP A 61 2.99 -9.17 11.00
C TRP A 61 2.20 -10.47 11.09
N GLY A 62 2.69 -11.56 10.51
CA GLY A 62 2.07 -12.88 10.56
C GLY A 62 3.08 -14.02 10.62
N ARG A 63 2.67 -15.20 11.14
CA ARG A 63 3.51 -16.41 11.13
C ARG A 63 3.55 -17.07 9.75
N THR A 64 2.59 -16.73 8.88
CA THR A 64 2.62 -17.05 7.46
C THR A 64 2.36 -15.80 6.63
N ARG A 65 2.68 -15.86 5.33
CA ARG A 65 2.40 -14.76 4.39
C ARG A 65 0.91 -14.44 4.32
N GLU A 66 0.08 -15.46 4.27
CA GLU A 66 -1.39 -15.33 4.19
C GLU A 66 -1.95 -14.68 5.45
N GLU A 67 -1.37 -14.97 6.62
CA GLU A 67 -1.79 -14.37 7.89
C GLU A 67 -1.45 -12.88 7.94
N ALA A 68 -0.25 -12.50 7.50
CA ALA A 68 0.16 -11.10 7.41
C ALA A 68 -0.72 -10.34 6.38
N GLU A 69 -0.93 -10.94 5.21
CA GLU A 69 -1.78 -10.38 4.15
C GLU A 69 -3.23 -10.20 4.62
N ALA A 70 -3.82 -11.20 5.29
CA ALA A 70 -5.19 -11.16 5.78
C ALA A 70 -5.41 -10.03 6.81
N ARG A 71 -4.39 -9.74 7.62
CA ARG A 71 -4.44 -8.61 8.57
C ARG A 71 -4.45 -7.27 7.85
N VAL A 72 -3.64 -7.09 6.82
CA VAL A 72 -3.68 -5.86 6.01
C VAL A 72 -4.99 -5.75 5.23
N LYS A 73 -5.54 -6.86 4.72
CA LYS A 73 -6.87 -6.89 4.06
C LYS A 73 -8.02 -6.54 4.98
N ALA A 74 -7.85 -6.65 6.30
CA ALA A 74 -8.88 -6.29 7.27
C ALA A 74 -8.94 -4.78 7.58
N LEU A 75 -7.96 -4.00 7.09
CA LEU A 75 -7.98 -2.54 7.20
C LEU A 75 -9.18 -1.96 6.47
N SER A 76 -9.79 -0.93 7.05
CA SER A 76 -10.83 -0.18 6.35
C SER A 76 -10.21 0.69 5.25
N LEU A 77 -11.02 1.12 4.28
CA LEU A 77 -10.57 2.08 3.27
C LEU A 77 -10.12 3.42 3.89
N TYR A 78 -10.63 3.77 5.07
CA TYR A 78 -10.18 4.95 5.82
C TYR A 78 -8.77 4.75 6.37
N ASP A 79 -8.46 3.57 6.92
CA ASP A 79 -7.12 3.25 7.41
C ASP A 79 -6.11 3.22 6.27
N VAL A 80 -6.48 2.63 5.12
CA VAL A 80 -5.65 2.64 3.90
C VAL A 80 -5.38 4.06 3.41
N LYS A 81 -6.40 4.94 3.44
CA LYS A 81 -6.22 6.35 3.08
C LYS A 81 -5.32 7.10 4.06
N ALA A 82 -5.47 6.87 5.36
CA ALA A 82 -4.60 7.48 6.36
C ALA A 82 -3.14 7.04 6.18
N ALA A 83 -2.91 5.75 5.92
CA ALA A 83 -1.58 5.21 5.65
C ALA A 83 -0.95 5.80 4.38
N LEU A 84 -1.74 6.05 3.32
CA LEU A 84 -1.26 6.78 2.13
C LEU A 84 -0.78 8.19 2.50
N ASP A 85 -1.59 8.96 3.22
CA ASP A 85 -1.24 10.34 3.55
C ASP A 85 0.00 10.41 4.46
N GLU A 86 0.14 9.48 5.39
CA GLU A 86 1.34 9.36 6.24
C GLU A 86 2.59 8.98 5.43
N ALA A 87 2.45 8.05 4.47
CA ALA A 87 3.54 7.65 3.59
C ALA A 87 4.02 8.83 2.73
N ILE A 88 3.09 9.62 2.16
CA ILE A 88 3.42 10.84 1.41
C ILE A 88 4.14 11.85 2.31
N ALA A 89 3.64 12.07 3.53
CA ALA A 89 4.24 13.02 4.47
C ALA A 89 5.64 12.61 4.94
N SER A 90 5.90 11.31 5.06
CA SER A 90 7.18 10.75 5.51
C SER A 90 8.22 10.63 4.40
N GLN A 91 7.78 10.61 3.13
CA GLN A 91 8.64 10.56 1.94
C GLN A 91 8.42 11.77 1.01
N PRO A 92 8.65 13.01 1.49
CA PRO A 92 8.34 14.23 0.73
C PRO A 92 9.35 14.54 -0.40
N GLY A 93 10.15 13.58 -0.88
CA GLY A 93 11.35 13.83 -1.71
C GLY A 93 11.33 13.23 -3.13
N GLU A 94 11.57 14.12 -4.10
CA GLU A 94 11.97 13.97 -5.53
C GLU A 94 11.53 12.70 -6.29
N TRP A 95 10.49 12.86 -7.11
CA TRP A 95 9.94 11.84 -8.02
C TRP A 95 9.95 12.35 -9.46
#